data_AF-A0A950JPB0-F1
#
_entry.id   AF-A0A950JPB0-F1
#
_cell.length_a   1.000
_cell.length_b   1.000
_cell.length_c   1.000
_cell.angle_alpha   90.00
_cell.angle_beta   90.00
_cell.angle_gamma   90.00
#
_symmetry.space_group_name_H-M   'P 1'
#
loop_
_entity.id
_entity.type
_entity.pdbx_description
1 polymer ?
#
loop_
_entity_poly.entity_id
_entity_poly.type
_entity_poly.pdbx_seq_one_letter_code
_entity_poly.pdbx_strand_id
1 'polypeptide(L)'
;VTFAMPETGIGLFPDVGGSYFLPRLPGELGTYLGLTGERLKTADCLYAGVATHFVPSAQTEALLSALESGTEPDLVLRSFVESPGEAPLAEKREAINRMFSEHSVDGILAALDDDGGAWARATAAIIRKKSPTSLKITLRQLREGRHLSFDDCMRMEYRIVCRVMAGHDFYEGVRAVVIDKDNAPKWRPAELDAVTEAQVSEYFGPPHANELTFE
;
A
#
# COMPACT_ATOMS: atom_id res chain seq x y z
N VAL A 1 7.91 -3.17 -15.26
CA VAL A 1 8.11 -2.80 -13.85
C VAL A 1 7.21 -3.66 -12.98
N THR A 2 7.58 -3.89 -11.71
CA THR A 2 6.70 -4.49 -10.70
C THR A 2 6.59 -3.51 -9.52
N PHE A 3 5.38 -3.11 -9.16
CA PHE A 3 5.09 -2.23 -8.03
C PHE A 3 4.33 -2.99 -6.94
N ALA A 4 4.62 -2.71 -5.67
CA ALA A 4 3.84 -3.15 -4.52
C ALA A 4 4.14 -2.24 -3.31
N MET A 5 3.20 -2.19 -2.37
CA MET A 5 3.40 -1.67 -1.00
C MET A 5 3.25 -2.86 -0.03
N PRO A 6 4.31 -3.69 0.16
CA PRO A 6 4.22 -4.97 0.88
C PRO A 6 4.40 -4.85 2.40
N GLU A 7 4.38 -3.64 2.97
CA GLU A 7 4.83 -3.32 4.33
C GLU A 7 4.08 -4.09 5.41
N THR A 8 2.79 -4.37 5.22
CA THR A 8 1.98 -5.19 6.14
C THR A 8 2.52 -6.62 6.32
N GLY A 9 3.29 -7.11 5.33
CA GLY A 9 3.94 -8.42 5.37
C GLY A 9 5.23 -8.45 6.20
N ILE A 10 5.76 -7.28 6.58
CA ILE A 10 6.97 -7.16 7.39
C ILE A 10 6.72 -6.44 8.72
N GLY A 11 5.46 -6.31 9.15
CA GLY A 11 5.12 -5.64 10.41
C GLY A 11 5.26 -4.11 10.38
N LEU A 12 5.20 -3.52 9.17
CA LEU A 12 5.14 -2.08 8.94
C LEU A 12 3.79 -1.72 8.27
N PHE A 13 3.61 -0.48 7.83
CA PHE A 13 2.44 0.01 7.11
C PHE A 13 2.93 0.76 5.85
N PRO A 14 2.10 0.96 4.81
CA PRO A 14 2.51 1.73 3.63
C PRO A 14 2.89 3.16 4.00
N ASP A 15 4.18 3.44 4.11
CA ASP A 15 4.75 4.73 4.48
C ASP A 15 5.20 5.51 3.22
N VAL A 16 6.12 6.46 3.38
CA VAL A 16 6.67 7.31 2.30
C VAL A 16 5.61 8.03 1.46
N GLY A 17 4.52 8.45 2.10
CA GLY A 17 3.37 9.09 1.47
C GLY A 17 2.32 8.09 0.98
N GLY A 18 2.42 6.82 1.37
CA GLY A 18 1.41 5.78 1.14
C GLY A 18 0.01 6.23 1.59
N SER A 19 -0.09 6.91 2.73
CA SER A 19 -1.37 7.46 3.20
C SER A 19 -1.92 8.57 2.32
N TYR A 20 -1.07 9.20 1.50
CA TYR A 20 -1.48 10.26 0.59
C TYR A 20 -1.95 9.69 -0.73
N PHE A 21 -1.09 8.95 -1.45
CA PHE A 21 -1.40 8.56 -2.82
C PHE A 21 -2.32 7.34 -2.92
N LEU A 22 -2.19 6.32 -2.04
CA LEU A 22 -3.01 5.12 -2.11
C LEU A 22 -4.52 5.43 -2.01
N PRO A 23 -5.03 6.19 -1.03
CA PRO A 23 -6.47 6.45 -0.96
C PRO A 23 -6.96 7.39 -2.08
N ARG A 24 -6.05 8.03 -2.83
CA ARG A 24 -6.36 8.83 -4.02
C ARG A 24 -6.38 8.02 -5.30
N LEU A 25 -5.93 6.76 -5.26
CA LEU A 25 -6.14 5.83 -6.37
C LEU A 25 -7.64 5.62 -6.56
N PRO A 26 -8.08 5.28 -7.79
CA PRO A 26 -9.51 5.16 -8.07
C PRO A 26 -10.19 4.12 -7.15
N GLY A 27 -11.33 4.50 -6.55
CA GLY A 27 -12.15 3.62 -5.70
C GLY A 27 -11.39 3.12 -4.46
N GLU A 28 -11.41 1.80 -4.24
CA GLU A 28 -10.72 1.15 -3.12
C GLU A 28 -9.46 0.38 -3.54
N LEU A 29 -8.90 0.70 -4.73
CA LEU A 29 -7.63 0.10 -5.17
C LEU A 29 -6.49 0.36 -4.17
N GLY A 30 -6.42 1.56 -3.59
CA GLY A 30 -5.41 1.88 -2.57
C GLY A 30 -5.48 0.98 -1.33
N THR A 31 -6.69 0.77 -0.82
CA THR A 31 -6.94 -0.09 0.35
C THR A 31 -6.60 -1.54 0.02
N TYR A 32 -7.01 -2.03 -1.16
CA TYR A 32 -6.62 -3.35 -1.63
C TYR A 32 -5.10 -3.52 -1.67
N LEU A 33 -4.38 -2.58 -2.29
CA LEU A 33 -2.93 -2.64 -2.42
C LEU A 33 -2.22 -2.56 -1.05
N GLY A 34 -2.63 -1.64 -0.17
CA GLY A 34 -2.01 -1.48 1.14
C GLY A 34 -2.20 -2.68 2.07
N LEU A 35 -3.39 -3.30 2.06
CA LEU A 35 -3.66 -4.45 2.94
C LEU A 35 -3.08 -5.77 2.41
N THR A 36 -3.06 -5.96 1.09
CA THR A 36 -2.61 -7.22 0.49
C THR A 36 -1.11 -7.22 0.15
N GLY A 37 -0.55 -6.06 -0.18
CA GLY A 37 0.76 -5.96 -0.81
C GLY A 37 0.81 -6.59 -2.20
N GLU A 38 -0.32 -6.61 -2.92
CA GLU A 38 -0.42 -7.16 -4.28
C GLU A 38 0.59 -6.51 -5.22
N ARG A 39 1.14 -7.32 -6.14
CA ARG A 39 2.17 -6.88 -7.08
C ARG A 39 1.53 -6.49 -8.40
N LEU A 40 1.55 -5.20 -8.72
CA LEU A 40 1.09 -4.70 -10.00
C LEU A 40 2.21 -4.79 -11.04
N LYS A 41 1.86 -5.31 -12.22
CA LYS A 41 2.68 -5.19 -13.42
C LYS A 41 2.33 -3.92 -14.17
N THR A 42 3.14 -3.58 -15.18
CA THR A 42 3.07 -2.32 -15.93
C THR A 42 1.65 -1.87 -16.32
N ALA A 43 0.84 -2.74 -16.94
CA ALA A 43 -0.52 -2.37 -17.36
C ALA A 43 -1.42 -2.03 -16.17
N ASP A 44 -1.35 -2.80 -15.09
CA ASP A 44 -2.10 -2.52 -13.86
C ASP A 44 -1.60 -1.26 -13.14
N CYS A 45 -0.29 -0.96 -13.19
CA CYS A 45 0.24 0.29 -12.64
C CYS A 45 -0.35 1.51 -13.33
N LEU A 46 -0.47 1.46 -14.67
CA LEU A 46 -1.06 2.53 -15.46
C LEU A 46 -2.57 2.62 -15.19
N TYR A 47 -3.27 1.48 -15.19
CA TYR A 47 -4.71 1.41 -14.90
C TYR A 47 -5.06 1.92 -13.50
N ALA A 48 -4.26 1.55 -12.49
CA ALA A 48 -4.47 1.98 -11.12
C ALA A 48 -4.13 3.46 -10.89
N GLY A 49 -3.37 4.09 -11.79
CA GLY A 49 -2.87 5.47 -11.63
C GLY A 49 -1.61 5.58 -10.78
N VAL A 50 -0.89 4.48 -10.55
CA VAL A 50 0.43 4.49 -9.90
C VAL A 50 1.52 4.96 -10.86
N ALA A 51 1.38 4.62 -12.15
CA ALA A 51 2.21 5.13 -13.23
C ALA A 51 1.38 6.04 -14.15
N THR A 52 2.02 7.06 -14.73
CA THR A 52 1.37 7.99 -15.68
C THR A 52 1.60 7.62 -17.14
N HIS A 53 2.73 6.97 -17.43
CA HIS A 53 3.17 6.66 -18.79
C HIS A 53 3.85 5.28 -18.81
N PHE A 54 3.79 4.62 -19.96
CA PHE A 54 4.58 3.42 -20.25
C PHE A 54 5.48 3.67 -21.47
N VAL A 55 6.77 3.34 -21.32
CA VAL A 55 7.76 3.36 -22.39
C VAL A 55 8.51 2.02 -22.36
N PRO A 56 8.73 1.35 -23.50
CA PRO A 56 9.52 0.12 -23.53
C PRO A 56 10.96 0.38 -23.07
N SER A 57 11.54 -0.58 -22.34
CA SER A 57 12.91 -0.44 -21.82
C SER A 57 13.97 -0.24 -22.92
N ALA A 58 13.71 -0.72 -24.13
CA ALA A 58 14.59 -0.51 -25.28
C ALA A 58 14.68 0.98 -25.69
N GLN A 59 13.71 1.82 -25.32
CA GLN A 59 13.69 3.24 -25.63
C GLN A 59 14.23 4.13 -24.50
N THR A 60 14.67 3.56 -23.36
CA THR A 60 15.09 4.34 -22.18
C THR A 60 16.23 5.31 -22.47
N GLU A 61 17.27 4.90 -23.20
CA GLU A 61 18.40 5.79 -23.53
C GLU A 61 17.96 6.96 -24.42
N ALA A 62 17.13 6.68 -25.43
CA ALA A 62 16.59 7.71 -26.32
C ALA A 62 15.67 8.69 -25.59
N LEU A 63 14.83 8.18 -24.66
CA LEU A 63 13.98 9.01 -23.82
C LEU A 63 14.80 9.95 -22.93
N LEU A 64 15.84 9.44 -22.26
CA LEU A 64 16.70 10.25 -21.40
C LEU A 64 17.41 11.36 -22.21
N SER A 65 17.97 11.02 -23.36
CA SER A 65 18.60 12.00 -24.26
C SER A 65 17.62 13.08 -24.72
N ALA A 66 16.36 12.71 -25.01
CA ALA A 66 15.32 13.66 -25.39
C ALA A 66 14.91 14.58 -24.21
N LEU A 67 14.84 14.06 -22.98
CA LEU A 67 14.54 14.86 -21.77
C LEU A 67 15.68 15.84 -21.45
N GLU A 68 16.93 15.45 -21.66
CA GLU A 68 18.11 16.29 -21.46
C GLU A 68 18.24 17.43 -22.49
N SER A 69 17.51 17.36 -23.61
CA SER A 69 17.57 18.36 -24.68
C SER A 69 17.00 19.74 -24.30
N GLY A 70 16.30 19.85 -23.16
CA GLY A 70 15.57 21.05 -22.74
C GLY A 70 14.19 21.21 -23.39
N THR A 71 13.74 20.21 -24.14
CA THR A 71 12.34 20.10 -24.59
C THR A 71 11.43 19.90 -23.38
N GLU A 72 10.22 20.46 -23.43
CA GLU A 72 9.23 20.32 -22.36
C GLU A 72 8.94 18.82 -22.08
N PRO A 73 9.01 18.35 -20.81
CA PRO A 73 8.94 16.93 -20.49
C PRO A 73 7.70 16.20 -20.98
N ASP A 74 6.51 16.80 -20.92
CA ASP A 74 5.28 16.15 -21.39
C ASP A 74 5.30 15.94 -22.92
N LEU A 75 5.82 16.90 -23.69
CA LEU A 75 6.02 16.74 -25.14
C LEU A 75 6.98 15.60 -25.47
N VAL A 76 8.07 15.48 -24.71
CA VAL A 76 9.00 14.36 -24.86
C VAL A 76 8.28 13.06 -24.57
N LEU A 77 7.68 12.90 -23.39
CA LEU A 77 7.02 11.67 -22.96
C LEU A 77 5.97 11.19 -23.98
N ARG A 78 5.12 12.10 -24.49
CA ARG A 78 4.10 11.79 -25.51
C ARG A 78 4.66 11.14 -26.77
N SER A 79 5.92 11.40 -27.11
CA SER A 79 6.59 10.84 -28.29
C SER A 79 7.11 9.42 -28.07
N PHE A 80 7.20 8.97 -26.82
CA PHE A 80 7.74 7.66 -26.43
C PHE A 80 6.68 6.70 -25.85
N VAL A 81 5.49 7.21 -25.53
CA VAL A 81 4.44 6.44 -24.86
C VAL A 81 3.88 5.36 -25.77
N GLU A 82 3.80 4.15 -25.22
CA GLU A 82 3.14 3.00 -25.85
C GLU A 82 2.03 2.45 -24.95
N SER A 83 1.16 1.61 -25.51
CA SER A 83 0.16 0.88 -24.73
C SER A 83 0.79 -0.32 -24.04
N PRO A 84 0.66 -0.49 -22.71
CA PRO A 84 1.18 -1.65 -22.00
C PRO A 84 0.32 -2.91 -22.16
N GLY A 85 -0.76 -2.85 -22.94
CA GLY A 85 -1.73 -3.93 -23.11
C GLY A 85 -2.86 -3.91 -22.06
N GLU A 86 -3.52 -5.05 -21.90
CA GLU A 86 -4.65 -5.22 -20.97
C GLU A 86 -4.18 -5.22 -19.51
N ALA A 87 -5.01 -4.66 -18.63
CA ALA A 87 -4.79 -4.59 -17.19
C ALA A 87 -5.74 -5.56 -16.47
N PRO A 88 -5.29 -6.76 -16.06
CA PRO A 88 -6.15 -7.74 -15.38
C PRO A 88 -6.82 -7.22 -14.11
N LEU A 89 -6.25 -6.22 -13.43
CA LEU A 89 -6.83 -5.59 -12.25
C LEU A 89 -8.19 -4.94 -12.56
N ALA A 90 -8.41 -4.50 -13.80
CA ALA A 90 -9.67 -3.89 -14.21
C ALA A 90 -10.87 -4.83 -14.02
N GLU A 91 -10.70 -6.13 -14.25
CA GLU A 91 -11.75 -7.13 -14.05
C GLU A 91 -12.16 -7.31 -12.58
N LYS A 92 -11.26 -6.99 -11.64
CA LYS A 92 -11.50 -7.16 -10.20
C LYS A 92 -12.02 -5.88 -9.56
N ARG A 93 -12.13 -4.78 -10.32
CA ARG A 93 -12.36 -3.46 -9.75
C ARG A 93 -13.67 -3.33 -8.98
N GLU A 94 -14.77 -3.85 -9.52
CA GLU A 94 -16.07 -3.79 -8.84
C GLU A 94 -16.06 -4.57 -7.53
N ALA A 95 -15.49 -5.78 -7.54
CA ALA A 95 -15.34 -6.61 -6.36
C ALA A 95 -14.45 -5.94 -5.29
N ILE A 96 -13.32 -5.36 -5.71
CA ILE A 96 -12.43 -4.58 -4.83
C ILE A 96 -13.20 -3.42 -4.19
N ASN A 97 -13.88 -2.59 -5.00
CA ASN A 97 -14.62 -1.43 -4.49
C ASN A 97 -15.68 -1.84 -3.47
N ARG A 98 -16.38 -2.96 -3.70
CA ARG A 98 -17.44 -3.45 -2.80
C ARG A 98 -16.88 -4.01 -1.50
N MET A 99 -15.85 -4.85 -1.56
CA MET A 99 -15.37 -5.57 -0.37
C MET A 99 -14.41 -4.72 0.47
N PHE A 100 -13.59 -3.88 -0.17
CA PHE A 100 -12.62 -3.02 0.52
C PHE A 100 -13.20 -1.67 0.93
N SER A 101 -14.50 -1.40 0.71
CA SER A 101 -15.18 -0.21 1.26
C SER A 101 -15.58 -0.36 2.74
N GLU A 102 -15.50 -1.58 3.28
CA GLU A 102 -15.79 -1.85 4.69
C GLU A 102 -14.95 -0.99 5.65
N HIS A 103 -15.48 -0.77 6.84
CA HIS A 103 -14.90 0.13 7.84
C HIS A 103 -13.82 -0.51 8.71
N SER A 104 -13.74 -1.84 8.73
CA SER A 104 -12.77 -2.60 9.52
C SER A 104 -12.14 -3.71 8.70
N VAL A 105 -10.95 -4.15 9.11
CA VAL A 105 -10.27 -5.30 8.47
C VAL A 105 -11.11 -6.56 8.62
N ASP A 106 -11.77 -6.75 9.77
CA ASP A 106 -12.71 -7.83 10.02
C ASP A 106 -13.89 -7.82 9.02
N GLY A 107 -14.45 -6.64 8.74
CA GLY A 107 -15.51 -6.48 7.74
C GLY A 107 -15.05 -6.83 6.32
N ILE A 108 -13.85 -6.38 5.94
CA ILE A 108 -13.23 -6.72 4.64
C ILE A 108 -13.06 -8.25 4.52
N LEU A 109 -12.52 -8.90 5.56
CA LEU A 109 -12.34 -10.36 5.57
C LEU A 109 -13.68 -11.10 5.49
N ALA A 110 -14.70 -10.66 6.23
CA ALA A 110 -16.03 -11.23 6.17
C ALA A 110 -16.64 -11.11 4.76
N ALA A 111 -16.55 -9.94 4.14
CA ALA A 111 -17.04 -9.72 2.77
C ALA A 111 -16.31 -10.59 1.73
N LEU A 112 -15.00 -10.81 1.89
CA LEU A 112 -14.21 -11.70 1.03
C LEU A 112 -14.58 -13.18 1.21
N ASP A 113 -14.79 -13.60 2.45
CA ASP A 113 -15.19 -14.99 2.74
C ASP A 113 -16.60 -15.30 2.24
N ASP A 114 -17.54 -14.36 2.39
CA ASP A 114 -18.93 -14.48 1.96
C ASP A 114 -19.08 -14.55 0.44
N ASP A 115 -18.28 -13.77 -0.32
CA ASP A 115 -18.24 -13.88 -1.79
C ASP A 115 -17.79 -15.28 -2.23
N GLY A 116 -16.82 -15.84 -1.52
CA GLY A 116 -16.36 -17.20 -1.72
C GLY A 116 -15.73 -17.45 -3.09
N GLY A 117 -15.53 -16.45 -3.95
CA GLY A 117 -14.88 -16.59 -5.25
C GLY A 117 -13.41 -17.00 -5.13
N ALA A 118 -12.84 -17.59 -6.18
CA ALA A 118 -11.45 -18.04 -6.17
C ALA A 118 -10.45 -16.90 -5.87
N TRP A 119 -10.68 -15.71 -6.43
CA TRP A 119 -9.91 -14.51 -6.14
C TRP A 119 -10.11 -14.06 -4.69
N ALA A 120 -11.36 -13.92 -4.23
CA ALA A 120 -11.67 -13.44 -2.89
C ALA A 120 -11.05 -14.32 -1.79
N ARG A 121 -11.14 -15.65 -1.93
CA ARG A 121 -10.49 -16.61 -1.02
C ARG A 121 -8.97 -16.47 -1.01
N ALA A 122 -8.34 -16.29 -2.17
CA ALA A 122 -6.91 -16.09 -2.27
C ALA A 122 -6.48 -14.77 -1.60
N THR A 123 -7.22 -13.69 -1.84
CA THR A 123 -7.01 -12.38 -1.22
C THR A 123 -7.17 -12.43 0.29
N ALA A 124 -8.22 -13.06 0.81
CA ALA A 124 -8.41 -13.21 2.25
C ALA A 124 -7.28 -14.04 2.89
N ALA A 125 -6.82 -15.11 2.23
CA ALA A 125 -5.68 -15.90 2.67
C ALA A 125 -4.36 -15.09 2.69
N ILE A 126 -4.19 -14.12 1.79
CA ILE A 126 -3.05 -13.19 1.80
C ILE A 126 -3.13 -12.25 3.01
N ILE A 127 -4.29 -11.62 3.23
CA ILE A 127 -4.50 -10.69 4.34
C ILE A 127 -4.25 -11.39 5.69
N ARG A 128 -4.77 -12.61 5.88
CA ARG A 128 -4.58 -13.39 7.13
C ARG A 128 -3.13 -13.73 7.47
N LYS A 129 -2.19 -13.61 6.53
CA LYS A 129 -0.76 -13.85 6.78
C LYS A 129 0.00 -12.60 7.22
N LYS A 130 -0.61 -11.42 7.11
CA LYS A 130 0.01 -10.13 7.46
C LYS A 130 -0.03 -9.90 8.97
N SER A 131 0.75 -8.92 9.45
CA SER A 131 0.66 -8.49 10.85
C SER A 131 -0.74 -7.93 11.12
N PRO A 132 -1.47 -8.44 12.13
CA PRO A 132 -2.79 -7.91 12.49
C PRO A 132 -2.74 -6.43 12.87
N THR A 133 -1.70 -6.02 13.60
CA THR A 133 -1.46 -4.63 13.99
C THR A 133 -1.26 -3.74 12.75
N SER A 134 -0.38 -4.17 11.83
CA SER A 134 -0.13 -3.45 10.58
C SER A 134 -1.38 -3.29 9.71
N LEU A 135 -2.23 -4.32 9.64
CA LEU A 135 -3.48 -4.26 8.87
C LEU A 135 -4.42 -3.18 9.40
N LYS A 136 -4.64 -3.13 10.73
CA LYS A 136 -5.53 -2.12 11.32
C LYS A 136 -4.98 -0.71 11.22
N ILE A 137 -3.67 -0.55 11.45
CA ILE A 137 -2.97 0.73 11.23
C ILE A 137 -3.14 1.18 9.78
N THR A 138 -2.84 0.31 8.82
CA THR A 138 -2.92 0.62 7.38
C THR A 138 -4.33 1.05 6.98
N LEU A 139 -5.36 0.29 7.38
CA LEU A 139 -6.73 0.66 7.04
C LEU A 139 -7.07 2.05 7.60
N ARG A 140 -6.82 2.29 8.87
CA ARG A 140 -7.09 3.59 9.50
C ARG A 140 -6.33 4.74 8.83
N GLN A 141 -5.03 4.54 8.60
CA GLN A 141 -4.14 5.51 7.95
C GLN A 141 -4.65 5.90 6.55
N LEU A 142 -5.13 4.94 5.76
CA LEU A 142 -5.67 5.20 4.42
C LEU A 142 -7.00 5.96 4.49
N ARG A 143 -7.85 5.67 5.48
CA ARG A 143 -9.12 6.38 5.69
C ARG A 143 -8.90 7.83 6.13
N GLU A 144 -7.99 8.07 7.07
CA GLU A 144 -7.64 9.41 7.52
C GLU A 144 -6.90 10.19 6.42
N GLY A 145 -5.88 9.59 5.80
CA GLY A 145 -5.04 10.20 4.77
C GLY A 145 -5.78 10.65 3.51
N ARG A 146 -6.96 10.07 3.23
CA ARG A 146 -7.88 10.54 2.17
C ARG A 146 -8.24 12.02 2.31
N HIS A 147 -8.27 12.53 3.54
CA HIS A 147 -8.72 13.89 3.87
C HIS A 147 -7.60 14.85 4.28
N LEU A 148 -6.36 14.37 4.32
CA LEU A 148 -5.19 15.12 4.76
C LEU A 148 -4.40 15.71 3.59
N SER A 149 -3.65 16.79 3.88
CA SER A 149 -2.59 17.28 3.00
C SER A 149 -1.43 16.27 2.93
N PHE A 150 -0.49 16.46 1.99
CA PHE A 150 0.71 15.62 1.93
C PHE A 150 1.55 15.76 3.22
N ASP A 151 1.79 16.99 3.68
CA ASP A 151 2.54 17.26 4.91
C ASP A 151 1.89 16.62 6.14
N ASP A 152 0.55 16.68 6.25
CA ASP A 152 -0.17 16.06 7.36
C ASP A 152 -0.18 14.52 7.27
N CYS A 153 -0.21 13.97 6.05
CA CYS A 153 0.02 12.55 5.82
C CYS A 153 1.41 12.14 6.33
N MET A 154 2.45 12.88 5.96
CA MET A 154 3.82 12.60 6.38
C MET A 154 4.00 12.74 7.91
N ARG A 155 3.33 13.69 8.56
CA ARG A 155 3.30 13.78 10.05
C ARG A 155 2.60 12.58 10.67
N MET A 156 1.46 12.17 10.13
CA MET A 156 0.75 10.97 10.59
C MET A 156 1.63 9.72 10.45
N GLU A 157 2.24 9.51 9.28
CA GLU A 157 3.16 8.39 9.05
C GLU A 157 4.36 8.43 10.00
N TYR A 158 4.93 9.61 10.25
CA TYR A 158 6.03 9.79 11.20
C TYR A 158 5.66 9.32 12.62
N ARG A 159 4.47 9.70 13.11
CA ARG A 159 3.98 9.25 14.42
C ARG A 159 3.85 7.73 14.50
N ILE A 160 3.26 7.14 13.46
CA ILE A 160 3.04 5.70 13.38
C ILE A 160 4.39 4.97 13.38
N VAL A 161 5.35 5.36 12.52
CA VAL A 161 6.64 4.68 12.42
C VAL A 161 7.45 4.77 13.71
N CYS A 162 7.45 5.91 14.41
CA CYS A 162 8.12 6.05 15.70
C CYS A 162 7.64 5.01 16.73
N ARG A 163 6.36 4.66 16.70
CA ARG A 163 5.76 3.66 17.61
C ARG A 163 5.91 2.24 17.09
N VAL A 164 5.83 2.02 15.78
CA VAL A 164 6.13 0.71 15.17
C VAL A 164 7.58 0.28 15.46
N MET A 165 8.54 1.21 15.43
CA MET A 165 9.93 0.93 15.78
C MET A 165 10.14 0.55 17.25
N ALA A 166 9.22 0.92 18.15
CA ALA A 166 9.25 0.45 19.54
C ALA A 166 8.52 -0.89 19.73
N GLY A 167 7.86 -1.39 18.68
CA GLY A 167 7.05 -2.59 18.69
C GLY A 167 7.82 -3.87 18.36
N HIS A 168 7.07 -4.95 18.20
CA HIS A 168 7.59 -6.29 17.94
C HIS A 168 7.60 -6.65 16.45
N ASP A 169 6.46 -6.46 15.77
CA ASP A 169 6.19 -7.08 14.47
C ASP A 169 7.13 -6.62 13.36
N PHE A 170 7.62 -5.37 13.39
CA PHE A 170 8.58 -4.90 12.40
C PHE A 170 9.85 -5.77 12.38
N TYR A 171 10.46 -5.98 13.55
CA TYR A 171 11.68 -6.77 13.66
C TYR A 171 11.45 -8.24 13.32
N GLU A 172 10.32 -8.80 13.74
CA GLU A 172 9.93 -10.18 13.41
C GLU A 172 9.65 -10.37 11.91
N GLY A 173 9.00 -9.39 11.28
CA GLY A 173 8.73 -9.41 9.85
C GLY A 173 10.00 -9.29 9.02
N VAL A 174 10.90 -8.38 9.40
CA VAL A 174 12.23 -8.27 8.80
C VAL A 174 13.02 -9.58 8.96
N ARG A 175 12.99 -10.19 10.14
CA ARG A 175 13.61 -11.50 10.37
C ARG A 175 13.06 -12.53 9.39
N ALA A 176 11.75 -12.72 9.35
CA ALA A 176 11.09 -13.76 8.57
C ALA A 176 11.26 -13.59 7.04
N VAL A 177 11.25 -12.35 6.53
CA VAL A 177 11.24 -12.08 5.09
C VAL A 177 12.63 -11.80 4.52
N VAL A 178 13.50 -11.12 5.28
CA VAL A 178 14.79 -10.62 4.77
C VAL A 178 15.98 -11.40 5.31
N ILE A 179 15.99 -11.69 6.62
CA ILE A 179 17.14 -12.32 7.29
C ILE A 179 17.10 -13.84 7.12
N ASP A 180 16.11 -14.49 7.73
CA ASP A 180 15.97 -15.95 7.73
C ASP A 180 15.28 -16.46 6.46
N LYS A 181 14.45 -15.61 5.84
CA LYS A 181 13.69 -15.91 4.61
C LYS A 181 12.80 -17.17 4.74
N ASP A 182 12.35 -17.47 5.95
CA ASP A 182 11.45 -18.59 6.23
C ASP A 182 9.99 -18.30 5.84
N ASN A 183 9.64 -17.01 5.63
CA ASN A 183 8.28 -16.54 5.37
C ASN A 183 7.27 -17.01 6.44
N ALA A 184 7.73 -17.19 7.68
CA ALA A 184 6.95 -17.68 8.81
C ALA A 184 7.04 -16.73 10.02
N PRO A 185 6.57 -15.48 9.88
CA PRO A 185 6.57 -14.52 10.97
C PRO A 185 5.61 -14.92 12.10
N LYS A 186 6.02 -14.65 13.34
CA LYS A 186 5.25 -14.90 14.56
C LYS A 186 4.72 -13.59 15.13
N TRP A 187 3.63 -13.10 14.55
CA TRP A 187 3.06 -11.79 14.91
C TRP A 187 2.60 -11.72 16.38
N ARG A 188 2.70 -10.51 16.95
CA ARG A 188 2.25 -10.20 18.31
C ARG A 188 1.48 -8.87 18.34
N PRO A 189 0.17 -8.90 18.58
CA PRO A 189 -0.69 -10.10 18.71
C PRO A 189 -0.79 -10.90 17.41
N ALA A 190 -1.09 -12.20 17.54
CA ALA A 190 -1.21 -13.12 16.41
C ALA A 190 -2.59 -13.05 15.73
N GLU A 191 -3.63 -12.70 16.48
CA GLU A 191 -5.01 -12.64 16.01
C GLU A 191 -5.50 -11.20 15.87
N LEU A 192 -6.41 -10.97 14.93
CA LEU A 192 -6.94 -9.64 14.60
C LEU A 192 -7.84 -9.06 15.69
N ASP A 193 -8.60 -9.92 16.37
CA ASP A 193 -9.49 -9.55 17.48
C ASP A 193 -8.73 -9.05 18.72
N ALA A 194 -7.49 -9.52 18.90
CA ALA A 194 -6.60 -9.12 19.98
C ALA A 194 -5.98 -7.73 19.78
N VAL A 195 -6.10 -7.11 18.60
CA VAL A 195 -5.71 -5.71 18.35
C VAL A 195 -6.91 -4.81 18.62
N THR A 196 -6.89 -4.07 19.72
CA THR A 196 -7.97 -3.16 20.09
C THR A 196 -7.85 -1.80 19.39
N GLU A 197 -8.98 -1.10 19.20
CA GLU A 197 -8.98 0.27 18.66
C GLU A 197 -8.19 1.26 19.52
N ALA A 198 -8.13 1.03 20.84
CA ALA A 198 -7.31 1.82 21.74
C ALA A 198 -5.82 1.68 21.41
N GLN A 199 -5.34 0.44 21.24
CA GLN A 199 -3.95 0.17 20.81
C GLN A 199 -3.66 0.78 19.45
N VAL A 200 -4.57 0.67 18.48
CA VAL A 200 -4.40 1.32 17.16
C VAL A 200 -4.29 2.84 17.32
N SER A 201 -5.14 3.45 18.16
CA SER A 201 -5.13 4.90 18.40
C SER A 201 -3.83 5.41 18.99
N GLU A 202 -3.13 4.61 19.79
CA GLU A 202 -1.82 4.98 20.30
C GLU A 202 -0.82 5.25 19.17
N TYR A 203 -0.85 4.50 18.07
CA TYR A 203 0.06 4.70 16.91
C TYR A 203 -0.09 6.07 16.25
N PHE A 204 -1.26 6.69 16.34
CA PHE A 204 -1.56 7.99 15.71
C PHE A 204 -1.39 9.17 16.67
N GLY A 205 -1.13 8.88 17.96
CA GLY A 205 -0.89 9.90 18.98
C GLY A 205 0.43 10.65 18.77
N PRO A 206 0.60 11.81 19.43
CA PRO A 206 1.83 12.60 19.36
C PRO A 206 3.08 11.74 19.64
N PRO A 207 4.22 12.03 18.98
CA PRO A 207 5.45 11.29 19.23
C PRO A 207 5.99 11.60 20.63
N HIS A 208 6.81 10.71 21.18
CA HIS A 208 7.48 10.95 22.47
C HIS A 208 8.61 12.01 22.38
N ALA A 209 9.05 12.33 21.16
CA ALA A 209 10.09 13.31 20.86
C ALA A 209 9.51 14.48 20.04
N ASN A 210 10.33 15.08 19.17
CA ASN A 210 9.89 16.17 18.29
C ASN A 210 8.95 15.65 17.20
N GLU A 211 8.03 16.51 16.75
CA GLU A 211 7.16 16.25 15.60
C GLU A 211 7.90 16.50 14.27
N LEU A 212 7.43 15.90 13.18
CA LEU A 212 7.93 16.21 11.83
C LEU A 212 7.53 17.63 11.40
N THR A 213 8.52 18.43 11.00
CA THR A 213 8.37 19.80 10.50
C THR A 213 8.89 19.94 9.06
N PHE A 214 8.38 20.92 8.32
CA PHE A 214 8.74 21.19 6.91
C PHE A 214 9.20 22.65 6.70
N GLU A 215 9.68 23.29 7.76
CA GLU A 215 10.24 24.66 7.72
C GLU A 215 11.59 24.72 7.01
#